data_AF-A0A3D2N6H4-F1
#
_entry.id   AF-A0A3D2N6H4-F1
#
_cell.length_a   1.000
_cell.length_b   1.000
_cell.length_c   1.000
_cell.angle_alpha   90.00
_cell.angle_beta   90.00
_cell.angle_gamma   90.00
#
_symmetry.space_group_name_H-M   'P 1'
#
loop_
_entity.id
_entity.type
_entity.pdbx_description
1 polymer ?
#
loop_
_entity_poly.entity_id
_entity_poly.type
_entity_poly.pdbx_seq_one_letter_code
_entity_poly.pdbx_strand_id
1 'polypeptide(L)'
;MKKELLTIAAAALVCSRFKVKRAFAWSADVHRHIVADALKLLEKEKKLRPAAFYRDWHEQITEGALQPDKMGDIDKGSGMHYYSCMNAKGKELEETDGFYRNRLGEFAPSARTLFRANYTAAVSLYRSGKTSEAMTALGRALHFVSDMGCTPHVANMASGIKASNVHNAFEKQINNSYQNFSADSFDKRLSKLYEKADPAEAFNRLVKYAGKYVETILHLDPRAFDDTAKNTLPVTEQHVMAVLLKFYKDCSEDSGNFLCDGKMYCFKNEASGLLLTVTKKGLVPDEADKDREQKMMVCLSEKGTFGLKVADGGYVNKKCSGYDYLKIDGKAAQFRAEALGNRRFVITTEESGYAKVLTGKGGKLTTAAYEPQNGNMIWIIN
;
A
#
# COMPACT_ATOMS: atom_id res chain seq x y z
N MET A 1 19.92 31.85 -36.13
CA MET A 1 18.67 31.06 -36.11
C MET A 1 18.80 29.56 -35.79
N LYS A 2 19.98 28.89 -35.85
CA LYS A 2 20.10 27.46 -35.47
C LYS A 2 20.53 27.19 -34.02
N LYS A 3 21.10 28.17 -33.31
CA LYS A 3 21.54 28.00 -31.91
C LYS A 3 20.44 28.21 -30.87
N GLU A 4 19.40 28.98 -31.16
CA GLU A 4 18.31 29.27 -30.19
C GLU A 4 17.28 28.14 -30.09
N LEU A 5 17.04 27.39 -31.17
CA LEU A 5 16.14 26.22 -31.18
C LEU A 5 16.68 25.03 -30.37
N LEU A 6 18.01 24.86 -30.30
CA LEU A 6 18.64 23.78 -29.53
C LEU A 6 18.56 24.02 -28.01
N THR A 7 18.60 25.28 -27.57
CA THR A 7 18.51 25.64 -26.15
C THR A 7 17.09 25.46 -25.61
N ILE A 8 16.06 25.71 -26.42
CA ILE A 8 14.65 25.52 -26.05
C ILE A 8 14.31 24.02 -25.96
N ALA A 9 14.82 23.20 -26.89
CA ALA A 9 14.65 21.75 -26.83
C ALA A 9 15.38 21.12 -25.63
N ALA A 10 16.59 21.61 -25.30
CA ALA A 10 17.32 21.17 -24.12
C ALA A 10 16.62 21.58 -22.81
N ALA A 11 16.09 22.80 -22.73
CA ALA A 11 15.31 23.25 -21.57
C ALA A 11 13.99 22.47 -21.40
N ALA A 12 13.29 22.15 -22.50
CA ALA A 12 12.09 21.31 -22.46
C ALA A 12 12.40 19.86 -22.04
N LEU A 13 13.53 19.29 -22.50
CA LEU A 13 13.95 17.95 -22.09
C LEU A 13 14.40 17.90 -20.61
N VAL A 14 15.06 18.96 -20.14
CA VAL A 14 15.46 19.12 -18.73
C VAL A 14 14.24 19.35 -17.83
N CYS A 15 13.26 20.17 -18.25
CA CYS A 15 11.99 20.33 -17.53
C CYS A 15 11.14 19.04 -17.54
N SER A 16 11.23 18.19 -18.56
CA SER A 16 10.56 16.88 -18.58
C SER A 16 11.23 15.84 -17.67
N ARG A 17 12.54 15.98 -17.40
CA ARG A 17 13.31 15.14 -16.46
C ARG A 17 13.20 15.59 -15.00
N PHE A 18 12.86 16.86 -14.76
CA PHE A 18 12.41 17.33 -13.46
C PHE A 18 10.88 17.23 -13.34
N LYS A 19 10.33 16.02 -13.51
CA LYS A 19 9.06 15.71 -12.85
C LYS A 19 9.30 15.88 -11.37
N VAL A 20 8.75 16.95 -10.79
CA VAL A 20 8.87 17.29 -9.37
C VAL A 20 8.49 16.06 -8.55
N LYS A 21 9.50 15.42 -7.96
CA LYS A 21 9.39 14.26 -7.08
C LYS A 21 9.12 14.73 -5.65
N ARG A 22 8.02 15.44 -5.43
CA ARG A 22 7.52 15.72 -4.07
C ARG A 22 5.99 15.71 -4.16
N ALA A 23 5.41 14.56 -3.87
CA ALA A 23 4.13 14.53 -3.20
C ALA A 23 4.51 14.38 -1.72
N PHE A 24 4.17 15.38 -0.93
CA PHE A 24 3.91 15.12 0.48
C PHE A 24 2.41 14.88 0.51
N ALA A 25 1.98 13.82 1.19
CA ALA A 25 0.60 13.73 1.62
C ALA A 25 0.37 14.72 2.77
N TRP A 26 -0.77 14.58 3.47
CA TRP A 26 -0.95 15.09 4.83
C TRP A 26 0.39 15.06 5.55
N SER A 27 0.77 16.14 6.24
CA SER A 27 2.12 16.16 6.79
C SER A 27 2.35 14.96 7.71
N ALA A 28 3.62 14.62 7.89
CA ALA A 28 4.02 13.60 8.85
C ALA A 28 3.29 13.78 10.21
N ASP A 29 3.07 15.01 10.66
CA ASP A 29 2.39 15.29 11.92
C ASP A 29 0.88 14.95 11.89
N VAL A 30 0.22 15.16 10.74
CA VAL A 30 -1.20 14.78 10.56
C VAL A 30 -1.35 13.25 10.50
N HIS A 31 -0.47 12.54 9.80
CA HIS A 31 -0.46 11.07 9.82
C HIS A 31 -0.24 10.53 11.24
N ARG A 32 0.75 11.07 11.96
CA ARG A 32 1.02 10.72 13.36
C ARG A 32 -0.22 10.90 14.22
N HIS A 33 -0.89 12.05 14.07
CA HIS A 33 -2.04 12.43 14.87
C HIS A 33 -3.22 11.47 14.67
N ILE A 34 -3.60 11.19 13.42
CA ILE A 34 -4.72 10.28 13.12
C ILE A 34 -4.49 8.89 13.72
N VAL A 35 -3.26 8.38 13.59
CA VAL A 35 -2.89 7.08 14.14
C VAL A 35 -2.90 7.09 15.67
N ALA A 36 -2.33 8.13 16.28
CA ALA A 36 -2.30 8.28 17.73
C ALA A 36 -3.71 8.41 18.32
N ASP A 37 -4.60 9.15 17.66
CA ASP A 37 -5.97 9.34 18.13
C ASP A 37 -6.81 8.08 17.90
N ALA A 38 -6.62 7.36 16.80
CA ALA A 38 -7.26 6.05 16.62
C ALA A 38 -6.85 5.02 17.69
N LEU A 39 -5.59 5.05 18.15
CA LEU A 39 -5.12 4.23 19.28
C LEU A 39 -5.83 4.63 20.59
N LYS A 40 -5.98 5.93 20.87
CA LYS A 40 -6.76 6.42 22.03
C LYS A 40 -8.25 6.08 21.90
N LEU A 41 -8.79 6.09 20.69
CA LEU A 41 -10.19 5.76 20.42
C LEU A 41 -10.51 4.31 20.80
N LEU A 42 -9.54 3.38 20.69
CA LEU A 42 -9.69 2.02 21.23
C LEU A 42 -9.99 2.03 22.73
N GLU A 43 -9.29 2.84 23.51
CA GLU A 43 -9.49 2.96 24.96
C GLU A 43 -10.85 3.62 25.27
N LYS A 44 -11.16 4.72 24.59
CA LYS A 44 -12.43 5.45 24.72
C LYS A 44 -13.64 4.56 24.44
N GLU A 45 -13.54 3.71 23.42
CA GLU A 45 -14.57 2.72 23.03
C GLU A 45 -14.51 1.42 23.84
N LYS A 46 -13.73 1.39 24.92
CA LYS A 46 -13.58 0.25 25.85
C LYS A 46 -13.16 -1.04 25.13
N LYS A 47 -12.37 -0.94 24.06
CA LYS A 47 -11.76 -2.08 23.36
C LYS A 47 -10.50 -2.53 24.10
N LEU A 48 -10.67 -2.93 25.37
CA LEU A 48 -9.56 -3.12 26.31
C LEU A 48 -8.51 -4.14 25.85
N ARG A 49 -8.94 -5.24 25.20
CA ARG A 49 -8.00 -6.25 24.67
C ARG A 49 -7.17 -5.73 23.50
N PRO A 50 -7.76 -5.17 22.42
CA PRO A 50 -7.01 -4.45 21.40
C PRO A 50 -6.13 -3.33 21.96
N ALA A 51 -6.63 -2.49 22.86
CA ALA A 51 -5.84 -1.41 23.45
C ALA A 51 -4.60 -1.94 24.19
N ALA A 52 -4.75 -2.97 25.01
CA ALA A 52 -3.64 -3.61 25.71
C ALA A 52 -2.63 -4.27 24.75
N PHE A 53 -3.08 -4.77 23.59
CA PHE A 53 -2.20 -5.34 22.56
C PHE A 53 -1.27 -4.30 21.94
N TYR A 54 -1.71 -3.04 21.82
CA TYR A 54 -0.93 -1.97 21.20
C TYR A 54 -0.15 -1.10 22.16
N ARG A 55 -0.45 -1.14 23.46
CA ARG A 55 0.07 -0.22 24.49
C ARG A 55 1.58 0.03 24.38
N ASP A 56 2.37 -1.02 24.18
CA ASP A 56 3.83 -0.94 24.19
C ASP A 56 4.42 -0.65 22.79
N TRP A 57 3.56 -0.40 21.79
CA TRP A 57 3.91 -0.25 20.36
C TRP A 57 3.44 1.07 19.74
N HIS A 58 2.82 1.98 20.51
CA HIS A 58 2.27 3.23 19.98
C HIS A 58 3.33 4.06 19.23
N GLU A 59 4.55 4.15 19.75
CA GLU A 59 5.64 4.88 19.11
C GLU A 59 6.03 4.25 17.77
N GLN A 60 6.23 2.93 17.73
CA GLN A 60 6.61 2.20 16.52
C GLN A 60 5.55 2.30 15.42
N ILE A 61 4.27 2.20 15.80
CA ILE A 61 3.15 2.32 14.84
C ILE A 61 3.08 3.76 14.30
N THR A 62 3.18 4.76 15.18
CA THR A 62 3.09 6.17 14.77
C THR A 62 4.31 6.61 13.94
N GLU A 63 5.53 6.16 14.27
CA GLU A 63 6.72 6.39 13.44
C GLU A 63 6.66 5.63 12.11
N GLY A 64 6.11 4.41 12.10
CA GLY A 64 5.86 3.62 10.90
C GLY A 64 4.98 4.36 9.91
N ALA A 65 3.96 5.06 10.39
CA ALA A 65 3.04 5.87 9.58
C ALA A 65 3.71 7.07 8.88
N LEU A 66 4.94 7.43 9.26
CA LEU A 66 5.67 8.55 8.66
C LEU A 66 6.62 8.09 7.54
N GLN A 67 6.94 6.80 7.50
CA GLN A 67 7.97 6.29 6.60
C GLN A 67 7.62 6.42 5.11
N PRO A 68 6.37 6.18 4.65
CA PRO A 68 6.05 6.24 3.22
C PRO A 68 6.36 7.58 2.54
N ASP A 69 6.38 8.69 3.29
CA ASP A 69 6.77 10.01 2.77
C ASP A 69 8.28 10.26 2.75
N LYS A 70 9.07 9.50 3.53
CA LYS A 70 10.51 9.73 3.71
C LYS A 70 11.27 9.46 2.42
N MET A 71 12.22 10.34 2.11
CA MET A 71 13.04 10.22 0.90
C MET A 71 13.79 8.89 0.86
N GLY A 72 13.66 8.16 -0.27
CA GLY A 72 14.31 6.86 -0.45
C GLY A 72 13.50 5.68 0.06
N ASP A 73 12.31 5.89 0.63
CA ASP A 73 11.41 4.82 1.03
C ASP A 73 10.86 4.05 -0.20
N ILE A 74 10.59 2.75 -0.01
CA ILE A 74 10.09 1.85 -1.06
C ILE A 74 8.70 2.23 -1.57
N ASP A 75 7.89 2.89 -0.73
CA ASP A 75 6.54 3.33 -1.05
C ASP A 75 6.48 4.82 -1.39
N LYS A 76 7.65 5.47 -1.49
CA LYS A 76 7.72 6.85 -1.95
C LYS A 76 7.60 6.90 -3.47
N GLY A 77 6.63 7.65 -3.97
CA GLY A 77 6.53 7.88 -5.40
C GLY A 77 5.43 8.85 -5.79
N SER A 78 5.67 9.61 -6.86
CA SER A 78 4.67 10.52 -7.40
C SER A 78 3.45 9.72 -7.88
N GLY A 79 2.29 9.99 -7.28
CA GLY A 79 1.03 9.36 -7.65
C GLY A 79 0.72 8.04 -6.95
N MET A 80 1.63 7.45 -6.16
CA MET A 80 1.39 6.16 -5.51
C MET A 80 0.46 6.25 -4.29
N HIS A 81 0.48 7.40 -3.62
CA HIS A 81 -0.34 7.72 -2.43
C HIS A 81 -1.79 8.11 -2.77
N TYR A 82 -2.20 7.89 -4.02
CA TYR A 82 -3.49 8.35 -4.54
C TYR A 82 -4.38 7.13 -4.81
N TYR A 83 -5.67 7.27 -4.51
CA TYR A 83 -6.72 6.34 -4.88
C TYR A 83 -7.97 7.16 -5.21
N SER A 84 -8.15 7.42 -6.50
CA SER A 84 -8.83 8.65 -6.91
C SER A 84 -10.21 8.39 -7.46
N CYS A 85 -11.22 8.73 -6.67
CA CYS A 85 -12.62 8.71 -7.10
C CYS A 85 -13.04 10.01 -7.81
N MET A 86 -12.22 11.07 -7.74
CA MET A 86 -12.49 12.37 -8.36
C MET A 86 -11.29 12.81 -9.21
N ASN A 87 -11.55 13.64 -10.21
CA ASN A 87 -10.51 14.41 -10.86
C ASN A 87 -10.25 15.73 -10.11
N ALA A 88 -9.22 16.47 -10.53
CA ALA A 88 -8.81 17.71 -9.86
C ALA A 88 -9.81 18.87 -9.99
N LYS A 89 -10.95 18.67 -10.66
CA LYS A 89 -12.05 19.62 -10.80
C LYS A 89 -13.32 19.17 -10.07
N GLY A 90 -13.29 18.05 -9.33
CA GLY A 90 -14.46 17.54 -8.60
C GLY A 90 -15.40 16.65 -9.42
N LYS A 91 -15.03 16.28 -10.65
CA LYS A 91 -15.83 15.31 -11.41
C LYS A 91 -15.48 13.89 -10.97
N GLU A 92 -16.50 13.08 -10.70
CA GLU A 92 -16.36 11.65 -10.38
C GLU A 92 -15.68 10.90 -11.54
N LEU A 93 -14.74 10.03 -11.15
CA LEU A 93 -14.06 9.09 -12.02
C LEU A 93 -14.76 7.74 -11.94
N GLU A 94 -14.73 6.98 -13.03
CA GLU A 94 -15.30 5.65 -13.05
C GLU A 94 -14.40 4.65 -12.30
N GLU A 95 -15.03 3.74 -11.56
CA GLU A 95 -14.35 2.56 -11.03
C GLU A 95 -14.34 1.43 -12.06
N THR A 96 -13.34 0.55 -11.99
CA THR A 96 -13.28 -0.69 -12.78
C THR A 96 -13.16 -1.86 -11.80
N ASP A 97 -14.13 -2.77 -11.81
CA ASP A 97 -14.20 -3.90 -10.87
C ASP A 97 -14.03 -3.51 -9.39
N GLY A 98 -14.62 -2.35 -9.03
CA GLY A 98 -14.52 -1.78 -7.69
C GLY A 98 -13.16 -1.14 -7.36
N PHE A 99 -12.32 -0.84 -8.36
CA PHE A 99 -11.07 -0.11 -8.19
C PHE A 99 -11.10 1.28 -8.83
N TYR A 100 -10.59 2.25 -8.09
CA TYR A 100 -10.15 3.52 -8.63
C TYR A 100 -8.68 3.48 -9.07
N ARG A 101 -8.37 4.27 -10.10
CA ARG A 101 -6.99 4.47 -10.54
C ARG A 101 -6.30 5.50 -9.65
N ASN A 102 -4.99 5.38 -9.57
CA ASN A 102 -4.14 6.39 -8.97
C ASN A 102 -4.04 7.63 -9.88
N ARG A 103 -3.25 8.62 -9.46
CA ARG A 103 -3.06 9.86 -10.22
C ARG A 103 -2.37 9.70 -11.56
N LEU A 104 -1.62 8.62 -11.75
CA LEU A 104 -0.97 8.30 -13.02
C LEU A 104 -1.88 7.53 -13.99
N GLY A 105 -3.12 7.20 -13.58
CA GLY A 105 -4.04 6.40 -14.39
C GLY A 105 -3.86 4.89 -14.24
N GLU A 106 -3.09 4.44 -13.25
CA GLU A 106 -2.76 3.03 -13.01
C GLU A 106 -3.53 2.47 -11.79
N PHE A 107 -3.84 1.18 -11.77
CA PHE A 107 -4.47 0.56 -10.58
C PHE A 107 -3.47 0.27 -9.45
N ALA A 108 -2.22 0.01 -9.80
CA ALA A 108 -1.12 -0.18 -8.85
C ALA A 108 0.17 0.46 -9.38
N PRO A 109 1.04 0.98 -8.51
CA PRO A 109 0.81 1.18 -7.08
C PRO A 109 -0.18 2.32 -6.81
N SER A 110 -1.15 2.10 -5.92
CA SER A 110 -2.12 3.08 -5.41
C SER A 110 -2.19 2.98 -3.88
N ALA A 111 -2.82 3.95 -3.21
CA ALA A 111 -2.94 3.92 -1.74
C ALA A 111 -3.58 2.60 -1.26
N ARG A 112 -4.59 2.10 -1.99
CA ARG A 112 -5.21 0.79 -1.70
C ARG A 112 -4.25 -0.40 -1.85
N THR A 113 -3.48 -0.47 -2.94
CA THR A 113 -2.56 -1.62 -3.13
C THR A 113 -1.36 -1.55 -2.18
N LEU A 114 -0.89 -0.34 -1.86
CA LEU A 114 0.16 -0.13 -0.87
C LEU A 114 -0.32 -0.43 0.55
N PHE A 115 -1.57 -0.12 0.89
CA PHE A 115 -2.22 -0.64 2.10
C PHE A 115 -2.15 -2.16 2.13
N ARG A 116 -2.60 -2.86 1.07
CA ARG A 116 -2.60 -4.33 1.03
C ARG A 116 -1.20 -4.91 1.22
N ALA A 117 -0.19 -4.34 0.56
CA ALA A 117 1.18 -4.82 0.64
C ALA A 117 1.75 -4.66 2.05
N ASN A 118 1.60 -3.47 2.65
CA ASN A 118 2.09 -3.21 4.01
C ASN A 118 1.31 -3.95 5.09
N TYR A 119 -0.01 -4.10 4.93
CA TYR A 119 -0.84 -4.86 5.86
C TYR A 119 -0.51 -6.36 5.81
N THR A 120 -0.36 -6.93 4.61
CA THR A 120 0.06 -8.33 4.44
C THR A 120 1.44 -8.55 5.05
N ALA A 121 2.38 -7.62 4.84
CA ALA A 121 3.69 -7.63 5.48
C ALA A 121 3.59 -7.59 7.01
N ALA A 122 2.76 -6.71 7.58
CA ALA A 122 2.58 -6.58 9.02
C ALA A 122 2.10 -7.89 9.65
N VAL A 123 1.07 -8.52 9.08
CA VAL A 123 0.57 -9.81 9.59
C VAL A 123 1.62 -10.90 9.41
N SER A 124 2.30 -10.94 8.26
CA SER A 124 3.37 -11.92 7.98
C SER A 124 4.53 -11.83 8.97
N LEU A 125 5.00 -10.62 9.27
CA LEU A 125 6.05 -10.35 10.25
C LEU A 125 5.62 -10.76 11.66
N TYR A 126 4.40 -10.39 12.07
CA TYR A 126 3.87 -10.73 13.40
C TYR A 126 3.79 -12.25 13.57
N ARG A 127 3.21 -12.95 12.58
CA ARG A 127 3.08 -14.42 12.56
C ARG A 127 4.43 -15.15 12.46
N SER A 128 5.50 -14.41 12.17
CA SER A 128 6.88 -14.90 12.15
C SER A 128 7.68 -14.51 13.40
N GLY A 129 7.04 -13.91 14.41
CA GLY A 129 7.69 -13.49 15.66
C GLY A 129 8.47 -12.17 15.56
N LYS A 130 8.38 -11.45 14.44
CA LYS A 130 9.05 -10.16 14.20
C LYS A 130 8.11 -9.00 14.57
N THR A 131 7.77 -8.91 15.86
CA THR A 131 6.67 -8.03 16.33
C THR A 131 6.97 -6.55 16.12
N SER A 132 8.20 -6.09 16.37
CA SER A 132 8.56 -4.67 16.22
C SER A 132 8.43 -4.20 14.76
N GLU A 133 8.95 -5.02 13.86
CA GLU A 133 8.87 -4.85 12.41
C GLU A 133 7.42 -4.90 11.93
N ALA A 134 6.62 -5.80 12.50
CA ALA A 134 5.19 -5.89 12.21
C ALA A 134 4.44 -4.60 12.58
N MET A 135 4.73 -4.00 13.73
CA MET A 135 4.11 -2.75 14.16
C MET A 135 4.53 -1.57 13.30
N THR A 136 5.78 -1.56 12.85
CA THR A 136 6.25 -0.59 11.85
C THR A 136 5.50 -0.75 10.53
N ALA A 137 5.38 -1.98 10.01
CA ALA A 137 4.63 -2.27 8.79
C ALA A 137 3.13 -1.97 8.92
N LEU A 138 2.54 -2.18 10.10
CA LEU A 138 1.17 -1.78 10.39
C LEU A 138 1.03 -0.26 10.30
N GLY A 139 1.92 0.51 10.93
CA GLY A 139 1.97 1.97 10.79
C GLY A 139 1.99 2.42 9.33
N ARG A 140 2.84 1.79 8.51
CA ARG A 140 2.89 2.05 7.06
C ARG A 140 1.57 1.75 6.36
N ALA A 141 0.85 0.70 6.74
CA ALA A 141 -0.47 0.42 6.19
C ALA A 141 -1.49 1.51 6.58
N LEU A 142 -1.46 1.97 7.84
CA LEU A 142 -2.36 3.02 8.35
C LEU A 142 -2.14 4.37 7.63
N HIS A 143 -0.90 4.69 7.25
CA HIS A 143 -0.59 5.85 6.41
C HIS A 143 -1.46 5.91 5.14
N PHE A 144 -1.59 4.80 4.41
CA PHE A 144 -2.37 4.79 3.18
C PHE A 144 -3.88 4.86 3.42
N VAL A 145 -4.37 4.45 4.59
CA VAL A 145 -5.76 4.73 4.99
C VAL A 145 -5.95 6.22 5.20
N SER A 146 -4.98 6.87 5.85
CA SER A 146 -4.97 8.32 6.01
C SER A 146 -4.99 9.04 4.66
N ASP A 147 -4.16 8.63 3.69
CA ASP A 147 -4.19 9.18 2.33
C ASP A 147 -5.56 9.06 1.66
N MET A 148 -6.24 7.93 1.84
CA MET A 148 -7.58 7.72 1.29
C MET A 148 -8.65 8.63 1.94
N GLY A 149 -8.35 9.21 3.11
CA GLY A 149 -9.17 10.25 3.75
C GLY A 149 -8.82 11.69 3.35
N CYS A 150 -7.73 11.88 2.60
CA CYS A 150 -7.23 13.20 2.21
C CYS A 150 -7.86 13.66 0.88
N THR A 151 -8.59 14.77 0.91
CA THR A 151 -9.33 15.29 -0.26
C THR A 151 -8.45 15.51 -1.50
N PRO A 152 -7.25 16.15 -1.42
CA PRO A 152 -6.33 16.21 -2.56
C PRO A 152 -5.92 14.85 -3.16
N HIS A 153 -5.75 13.82 -2.32
CA HIS A 153 -5.27 12.49 -2.71
C HIS A 153 -6.32 11.67 -3.43
N VAL A 154 -7.60 11.87 -3.09
CA VAL A 154 -8.71 11.19 -3.78
C VAL A 154 -9.16 11.94 -5.04
N ALA A 155 -8.59 13.12 -5.29
CA ALA A 155 -8.98 14.03 -6.37
C ALA A 155 -7.91 14.24 -7.44
N ASN A 156 -6.90 13.37 -7.50
CA ASN A 156 -5.78 13.52 -8.46
C ASN A 156 -5.06 14.88 -8.39
N MET A 157 -5.18 15.61 -7.28
CA MET A 157 -4.59 16.94 -7.17
C MET A 157 -3.11 16.83 -6.93
N ALA A 158 -2.34 17.40 -7.84
CA ALA A 158 -0.90 17.38 -7.73
C ALA A 158 -0.38 18.24 -6.59
N SER A 159 0.47 17.70 -5.73
CA SER A 159 1.40 18.54 -4.97
C SER A 159 2.29 19.33 -5.93
N GLY A 160 2.43 20.62 -5.66
CA GLY A 160 3.20 21.57 -6.47
C GLY A 160 4.31 22.25 -5.66
N ILE A 161 4.81 23.39 -6.11
CA ILE A 161 5.71 24.25 -5.30
C ILE A 161 5.07 25.62 -5.05
N LYS A 162 4.14 26.04 -5.92
CA LYS A 162 3.47 27.34 -5.82
C LYS A 162 2.51 27.36 -4.63
N ALA A 163 2.43 28.49 -3.92
CA ALA A 163 1.45 28.68 -2.85
C ALA A 163 0.00 28.57 -3.33
N SER A 164 -0.26 28.86 -4.62
CA SER A 164 -1.56 28.70 -5.25
C SER A 164 -1.92 27.25 -5.61
N ASN A 165 -1.06 26.30 -5.27
CA ASN A 165 -1.34 24.89 -5.46
C ASN A 165 -2.29 24.41 -4.35
N VAL A 166 -3.51 24.03 -4.74
CA VAL A 166 -4.58 23.63 -3.79
C VAL A 166 -4.11 22.54 -2.83
N HIS A 167 -3.42 21.51 -3.33
CA HIS A 167 -2.91 20.41 -2.52
C HIS A 167 -1.99 20.92 -1.41
N ASN A 168 -0.93 21.66 -1.77
CA ASN A 168 0.00 22.19 -0.76
C ASN A 168 -0.64 23.20 0.19
N ALA A 169 -1.54 24.05 -0.33
CA ALA A 169 -2.21 25.05 0.47
C ALA A 169 -3.12 24.40 1.52
N PHE A 170 -3.87 23.38 1.11
CA PHE A 170 -4.72 22.58 1.96
C PHE A 170 -3.90 21.93 3.09
N GLU A 171 -2.89 21.13 2.75
CA GLU A 171 -2.09 20.42 3.75
C GLU A 171 -1.33 21.37 4.69
N LYS A 172 -0.81 22.48 4.15
CA LYS A 172 -0.16 23.50 4.97
C LYS A 172 -1.14 24.13 5.97
N GLN A 173 -2.38 24.36 5.58
CA GLN A 173 -3.39 24.87 6.50
C GLN A 173 -3.73 23.84 7.58
N ILE A 174 -3.96 22.59 7.18
CA ILE A 174 -4.34 21.52 8.11
C ILE A 174 -3.27 21.28 9.17
N ASN A 175 -1.99 21.45 8.84
CA ASN A 175 -0.90 21.38 9.83
C ASN A 175 -1.04 22.36 11.00
N ASN A 176 -1.82 23.43 10.86
CA ASN A 176 -2.04 24.39 11.93
C ASN A 176 -3.30 24.09 12.76
N SER A 177 -4.22 23.27 12.26
CA SER A 177 -5.57 23.11 12.83
C SER A 177 -5.95 21.67 13.16
N TYR A 178 -5.20 20.67 12.67
CA TYR A 178 -5.56 19.25 12.76
C TYR A 178 -5.88 18.76 14.18
N GLN A 179 -5.20 19.29 15.19
CA GLN A 179 -5.36 18.90 16.60
C GLN A 179 -6.78 19.18 17.15
N ASN A 180 -7.58 19.98 16.45
CA ASN A 180 -8.95 20.30 16.84
C ASN A 180 -9.98 19.29 16.30
N PHE A 181 -9.55 18.30 15.51
CA PHE A 181 -10.44 17.45 14.73
C PHE A 181 -10.17 15.95 15.01
N SER A 182 -10.88 15.39 15.98
CA SER A 182 -10.79 13.97 16.34
C SER A 182 -12.18 13.32 16.39
N ALA A 183 -12.24 12.00 16.33
CA ALA A 183 -13.48 11.24 16.42
C ALA A 183 -14.04 11.20 17.85
N ASP A 184 -15.34 11.50 17.96
CA ASP A 184 -16.04 11.38 19.23
C ASP A 184 -16.40 9.93 19.58
N SER A 185 -16.62 9.10 18.57
CA SER A 185 -17.00 7.69 18.73
C SER A 185 -16.65 6.88 17.50
N PHE A 186 -16.69 5.56 17.64
CA PHE A 186 -16.46 4.63 16.53
C PHE A 186 -17.75 4.20 15.82
N ASP A 187 -17.81 4.37 14.50
CA ASP A 187 -18.85 3.78 13.67
C ASP A 187 -18.70 2.25 13.58
N LYS A 188 -19.50 1.54 14.38
CA LYS A 188 -19.52 0.07 14.45
C LYS A 188 -19.81 -0.61 13.10
N ARG A 189 -20.41 0.09 12.13
CA ARG A 189 -20.66 -0.47 10.79
C ARG A 189 -19.35 -0.76 10.05
N LEU A 190 -18.26 -0.06 10.40
CA LEU A 190 -16.93 -0.30 9.83
C LEU A 190 -16.41 -1.70 10.17
N SER A 191 -16.69 -2.25 11.34
CA SER A 191 -16.19 -3.59 11.72
C SER A 191 -16.52 -4.65 10.67
N LYS A 192 -17.76 -4.67 10.16
CA LYS A 192 -18.17 -5.62 9.11
C LYS A 192 -17.46 -5.39 7.78
N LEU A 193 -17.23 -4.13 7.41
CA LEU A 193 -16.56 -3.79 6.14
C LEU A 193 -15.07 -4.20 6.14
N TYR A 194 -14.45 -4.28 7.32
CA TYR A 194 -13.05 -4.67 7.52
C TYR A 194 -12.85 -6.16 7.81
N GLU A 195 -13.91 -6.99 7.85
CA GLU A 195 -13.78 -8.44 8.06
C GLU A 195 -13.06 -9.15 6.90
N LYS A 196 -13.22 -8.63 5.67
CA LYS A 196 -12.59 -9.19 4.46
C LYS A 196 -11.08 -8.93 4.45
N ALA A 197 -10.32 -9.76 3.73
CA ALA A 197 -8.88 -9.55 3.55
C ALA A 197 -8.57 -8.22 2.84
N ASP A 198 -9.30 -7.92 1.75
CA ASP A 198 -9.29 -6.61 1.09
C ASP A 198 -10.59 -5.87 1.47
N PRO A 199 -10.53 -4.82 2.31
CA PRO A 199 -11.70 -4.03 2.73
C PRO A 199 -12.09 -2.99 1.66
N ALA A 200 -12.15 -3.42 0.40
CA ALA A 200 -12.42 -2.61 -0.80
C ALA A 200 -13.59 -1.64 -0.65
N GLU A 201 -14.71 -2.15 -0.11
CA GLU A 201 -15.93 -1.38 0.06
C GLU A 201 -15.75 -0.26 1.09
N ALA A 202 -15.00 -0.49 2.17
CA ALA A 202 -14.69 0.55 3.14
C ALA A 202 -13.85 1.65 2.48
N PHE A 203 -12.84 1.28 1.70
CA PHE A 203 -11.98 2.25 1.01
C PHE A 203 -12.74 3.06 -0.04
N ASN A 204 -13.58 2.43 -0.86
CA ASN A 204 -14.38 3.16 -1.84
C ASN A 204 -15.35 4.14 -1.15
N ARG A 205 -15.92 3.77 0.00
CA ARG A 205 -16.75 4.68 0.81
C ARG A 205 -15.95 5.84 1.39
N LEU A 206 -14.76 5.59 1.91
CA LEU A 206 -13.87 6.61 2.47
C LEU A 206 -13.45 7.63 1.40
N VAL A 207 -12.96 7.16 0.24
CA VAL A 207 -12.53 8.09 -0.81
C VAL A 207 -13.70 8.88 -1.38
N LYS A 208 -14.88 8.26 -1.56
CA LYS A 208 -16.09 8.98 -1.98
C LYS A 208 -16.51 10.02 -0.96
N TYR A 209 -16.38 9.72 0.33
CA TYR A 209 -16.70 10.67 1.39
C TYR A 209 -15.75 11.88 1.36
N ALA A 210 -14.43 11.65 1.29
CA ALA A 210 -13.45 12.73 1.15
C ALA A 210 -13.65 13.51 -0.17
N GLY A 211 -14.01 12.82 -1.26
CA GLY A 211 -14.25 13.39 -2.58
C GLY A 211 -15.38 14.41 -2.64
N LYS A 212 -16.34 14.38 -1.70
CA LYS A 212 -17.43 15.37 -1.61
C LYS A 212 -16.93 16.80 -1.39
N TYR A 213 -15.75 16.95 -0.80
CA TYR A 213 -15.18 18.25 -0.43
C TYR A 213 -14.24 18.82 -1.49
N VAL A 214 -14.13 18.18 -2.67
CA VAL A 214 -13.20 18.63 -3.71
C VAL A 214 -13.51 20.05 -4.14
N GLU A 215 -14.78 20.36 -4.46
CA GLU A 215 -15.18 21.72 -4.87
C GLU A 215 -14.91 22.74 -3.76
N THR A 216 -15.18 22.37 -2.50
CA THR A 216 -14.94 23.22 -1.31
C THR A 216 -13.51 23.72 -1.23
N ILE A 217 -12.52 22.87 -1.54
CA ILE A 217 -11.09 23.23 -1.41
C ILE A 217 -10.52 23.93 -2.66
N LEU A 218 -11.23 23.98 -3.79
CA LEU A 218 -10.69 24.58 -5.03
C LEU A 218 -10.44 26.09 -4.91
N HIS A 219 -11.12 26.77 -4.00
CA HIS A 219 -11.10 28.22 -3.88
C HIS A 219 -9.99 28.76 -2.98
N LEU A 220 -9.11 27.90 -2.44
CA LEU A 220 -7.97 28.29 -1.60
C LEU A 220 -8.37 29.07 -0.32
N ASP A 221 -9.56 28.84 0.21
CA ASP A 221 -10.04 29.44 1.46
C ASP A 221 -9.60 28.58 2.67
N PRO A 222 -8.77 29.12 3.59
CA PRO A 222 -8.36 28.41 4.80
C PRO A 222 -9.53 27.92 5.67
N ARG A 223 -10.65 28.64 5.72
CA ARG A 223 -11.83 28.19 6.48
C ARG A 223 -12.47 26.98 5.84
N ALA A 224 -12.59 26.97 4.53
CA ALA A 224 -13.10 25.84 3.77
C ALA A 224 -12.18 24.60 3.90
N PHE A 225 -10.87 24.81 4.04
CA PHE A 225 -9.92 23.73 4.36
C PHE A 225 -10.18 23.15 5.75
N ASP A 226 -10.30 23.99 6.77
CA ASP A 226 -10.59 23.56 8.14
C ASP A 226 -11.96 22.86 8.22
N ASP A 227 -12.98 23.37 7.54
CA ASP A 227 -14.31 22.73 7.46
C ASP A 227 -14.22 21.36 6.79
N THR A 228 -13.40 21.22 5.75
CA THR A 228 -13.15 19.91 5.12
C THR A 228 -12.46 18.95 6.10
N ALA A 229 -11.39 19.38 6.76
CA ALA A 229 -10.65 18.54 7.71
C ALA A 229 -11.47 18.15 8.93
N LYS A 230 -12.29 19.06 9.47
CA LYS A 230 -13.27 18.79 10.53
C LYS A 230 -14.20 17.64 10.18
N ASN A 231 -14.52 17.47 8.90
CA ASN A 231 -15.39 16.39 8.44
C ASN A 231 -14.64 15.11 8.06
N THR A 232 -13.42 15.20 7.52
CA THR A 232 -12.68 14.04 7.00
C THR A 232 -11.74 13.39 8.02
N LEU A 233 -11.09 14.15 8.90
CA LEU A 233 -10.15 13.58 9.89
C LEU A 233 -10.84 12.62 10.87
N PRO A 234 -11.97 12.96 11.51
CA PRO A 234 -12.67 12.03 12.41
C PRO A 234 -13.14 10.75 11.72
N VAL A 235 -13.55 10.82 10.46
CA VAL A 235 -13.96 9.64 9.69
C VAL A 235 -12.74 8.77 9.38
N THR A 236 -11.63 9.40 8.99
CA THR A 236 -10.39 8.69 8.68
C THR A 236 -9.80 7.99 9.90
N GLU A 237 -9.83 8.65 11.06
CA GLU A 237 -9.46 8.07 12.36
C GLU A 237 -10.27 6.80 12.66
N GLN A 238 -11.59 6.81 12.42
CA GLN A 238 -12.42 5.63 12.62
C GLN A 238 -12.05 4.48 11.66
N HIS A 239 -11.70 4.78 10.40
CA HIS A 239 -11.19 3.79 9.46
C HIS A 239 -9.84 3.20 9.91
N VAL A 240 -8.94 4.03 10.45
CA VAL A 240 -7.67 3.58 11.05
C VAL A 240 -7.92 2.67 12.27
N MET A 241 -8.85 3.04 13.16
CA MET A 241 -9.26 2.19 14.29
C MET A 241 -9.83 0.84 13.80
N ALA A 242 -10.63 0.83 12.72
CA ALA A 242 -11.16 -0.40 12.15
C ALA A 242 -10.04 -1.33 11.64
N VAL A 243 -8.97 -0.78 11.05
CA VAL A 243 -7.78 -1.56 10.67
C VAL A 243 -7.04 -2.09 11.89
N LEU A 244 -6.90 -1.31 12.97
CA LEU A 244 -6.31 -1.79 14.22
C LEU A 244 -7.10 -2.98 14.78
N LEU A 245 -8.43 -2.89 14.84
CA LEU A 245 -9.28 -4.01 15.27
C LEU A 245 -9.11 -5.23 14.36
N LYS A 246 -9.00 -5.02 13.04
CA LYS A 246 -8.76 -6.08 12.07
C LYS A 246 -7.40 -6.76 12.29
N PHE A 247 -6.33 -5.99 12.49
CA PHE A 247 -4.99 -6.52 12.68
C PHE A 247 -4.89 -7.36 13.94
N TYR A 248 -5.45 -6.88 15.06
CA TYR A 248 -5.53 -7.65 16.30
C TYR A 248 -6.18 -9.03 16.08
N LYS A 249 -7.27 -9.07 15.30
CA LYS A 249 -7.96 -10.31 14.94
C LYS A 249 -7.10 -11.19 14.02
N ASP A 250 -6.58 -10.65 12.94
CA ASP A 250 -5.79 -11.39 11.92
C ASP A 250 -4.45 -11.92 12.49
N CYS A 251 -3.92 -11.31 13.54
CA CYS A 251 -2.76 -11.82 14.28
C CYS A 251 -3.10 -13.04 15.16
N SER A 252 -4.34 -13.09 15.64
CA SER A 252 -4.83 -14.12 16.57
C SER A 252 -5.47 -15.32 15.85
N GLU A 253 -6.02 -15.10 14.66
CA GLU A 253 -6.73 -16.11 13.86
C GLU A 253 -5.90 -16.56 12.65
N ASP A 254 -6.05 -17.81 12.22
CA ASP A 254 -5.41 -18.29 11.00
C ASP A 254 -6.34 -18.12 9.79
N SER A 255 -6.24 -16.94 9.15
CA SER A 255 -6.98 -16.64 7.92
C SER A 255 -6.29 -17.13 6.64
N GLY A 256 -5.06 -17.65 6.73
CA GLY A 256 -4.22 -18.01 5.57
C GLY A 256 -3.78 -16.83 4.69
N ASN A 257 -4.00 -15.58 5.09
CA ASN A 257 -3.71 -14.38 4.29
C ASN A 257 -2.38 -13.71 4.67
N PHE A 258 -1.37 -14.51 4.98
CA PHE A 258 -0.03 -14.07 5.37
C PHE A 258 1.01 -15.12 4.93
N LEU A 259 2.29 -14.73 4.92
CA LEU A 259 3.41 -15.63 4.69
C LEU A 259 4.28 -15.66 5.95
N CYS A 260 4.69 -16.84 6.40
CA CYS A 260 5.66 -16.99 7.49
C CYS A 260 7.09 -17.13 6.99
N ASP A 261 8.02 -16.52 7.72
CA ASP A 261 9.46 -16.67 7.53
C ASP A 261 9.91 -18.13 7.70
N GLY A 262 10.80 -18.59 6.83
CA GLY A 262 11.37 -19.94 6.85
C GLY A 262 10.41 -21.07 6.44
N LYS A 263 9.16 -20.76 6.04
CA LYS A 263 8.20 -21.79 5.62
C LYS A 263 8.26 -22.06 4.11
N MET A 264 8.04 -23.31 3.75
CA MET A 264 7.93 -23.76 2.35
C MET A 264 6.51 -23.58 1.84
N TYR A 265 6.36 -23.05 0.63
CA TYR A 265 5.07 -22.87 -0.02
C TYR A 265 5.07 -23.34 -1.47
N CYS A 266 3.91 -23.79 -1.94
CA CYS A 266 3.60 -23.94 -3.35
C CYS A 266 2.91 -22.66 -3.87
N PHE A 267 3.27 -22.22 -5.07
CA PHE A 267 2.68 -21.04 -5.71
C PHE A 267 1.89 -21.49 -6.94
N LYS A 268 0.56 -21.57 -6.82
CA LYS A 268 -0.33 -21.99 -7.90
C LYS A 268 -0.95 -20.79 -8.59
N ASN A 269 -0.75 -20.65 -9.88
CA ASN A 269 -1.42 -19.61 -10.66
C ASN A 269 -2.93 -19.89 -10.72
N GLU A 270 -3.75 -18.87 -10.43
CA GLU A 270 -5.20 -19.04 -10.35
C GLU A 270 -5.82 -19.36 -11.71
N ALA A 271 -5.44 -18.65 -12.78
CA ALA A 271 -6.04 -18.83 -14.10
C ALA A 271 -5.67 -20.16 -14.76
N SER A 272 -4.39 -20.56 -14.70
CA SER A 272 -3.88 -21.75 -15.40
C SER A 272 -3.85 -23.01 -14.54
N GLY A 273 -3.87 -22.87 -13.21
CA GLY A 273 -3.68 -23.98 -12.28
C GLY A 273 -2.24 -24.51 -12.19
N LEU A 274 -1.29 -23.95 -12.95
CA LEU A 274 0.12 -24.34 -12.96
C LEU A 274 0.85 -23.88 -11.70
N LEU A 275 1.85 -24.66 -11.27
CA LEU A 275 2.73 -24.38 -10.15
C LEU A 275 4.03 -23.72 -10.59
N LEU A 276 4.54 -22.76 -9.82
CA LEU A 276 5.91 -22.32 -9.99
C LEU A 276 6.86 -23.49 -9.69
N THR A 277 7.66 -23.82 -10.70
CA THR A 277 8.59 -24.95 -10.70
C THR A 277 10.00 -24.43 -10.89
N VAL A 278 10.91 -24.90 -10.04
CA VAL A 278 12.33 -24.58 -10.05
C VAL A 278 13.01 -25.33 -11.19
N THR A 279 13.79 -24.61 -12.01
CA THR A 279 14.60 -25.19 -13.08
C THR A 279 16.03 -24.63 -13.02
N LYS A 280 16.95 -25.23 -13.78
CA LYS A 280 18.31 -24.68 -13.93
C LYS A 280 18.35 -23.25 -14.49
N LYS A 281 17.29 -22.79 -15.16
CA LYS A 281 17.20 -21.46 -15.80
C LYS A 281 16.34 -20.47 -15.02
N GLY A 282 15.91 -20.81 -13.81
CA GLY A 282 14.97 -20.01 -13.01
C GLY A 282 13.61 -20.67 -12.87
N LEU A 283 12.57 -19.87 -12.65
CA LEU A 283 11.21 -20.35 -12.40
C LEU A 283 10.38 -20.42 -13.69
N VAL A 284 9.58 -21.48 -13.81
CA VAL A 284 8.56 -21.61 -14.86
C VAL A 284 7.24 -22.09 -14.27
N PRO A 285 6.08 -21.67 -14.79
CA PRO A 285 4.80 -22.30 -14.48
C PRO A 285 4.72 -23.67 -15.15
N ASP A 286 4.45 -24.73 -14.39
CA ASP A 286 4.35 -26.09 -14.90
C ASP A 286 3.27 -26.92 -14.18
N GLU A 287 2.91 -28.07 -14.73
CA GLU A 287 1.98 -29.00 -14.13
C GLU A 287 2.52 -29.56 -12.80
N ALA A 288 1.62 -29.96 -11.91
CA ALA A 288 2.02 -30.54 -10.64
C ALA A 288 2.76 -31.86 -10.84
N ASP A 289 3.98 -31.94 -10.30
CA ASP A 289 4.89 -33.06 -10.49
C ASP A 289 5.70 -33.27 -9.21
N LYS A 290 5.53 -34.45 -8.60
CA LYS A 290 6.17 -34.83 -7.33
C LYS A 290 7.69 -34.98 -7.43
N ASP A 291 8.20 -35.21 -8.64
CA ASP A 291 9.62 -35.42 -8.89
C ASP A 291 10.33 -34.09 -9.21
N ARG A 292 9.57 -32.99 -9.26
CA ARG A 292 10.09 -31.63 -9.46
C ARG A 292 10.03 -30.81 -8.19
N GLU A 293 10.96 -29.86 -8.11
CA GLU A 293 10.96 -28.90 -7.03
C GLU A 293 9.92 -27.79 -7.30
N GLN A 294 8.78 -27.90 -6.61
CA GLN A 294 7.64 -26.96 -6.73
C GLN A 294 7.29 -26.27 -5.40
N LYS A 295 8.15 -26.45 -4.40
CA LYS A 295 8.06 -25.79 -3.10
C LYS A 295 9.28 -24.91 -2.91
N MET A 296 9.05 -23.68 -2.51
CA MET A 296 10.11 -22.71 -2.23
C MET A 296 9.94 -22.16 -0.82
N MET A 297 11.05 -21.91 -0.14
CA MET A 297 11.06 -21.26 1.16
C MET A 297 10.81 -19.76 0.97
N VAL A 298 9.83 -19.22 1.69
CA VAL A 298 9.69 -17.78 1.86
C VAL A 298 10.63 -17.36 2.98
N CYS A 299 11.49 -16.39 2.70
CA CYS A 299 12.36 -15.78 3.70
C CYS A 299 11.99 -14.30 3.81
N LEU A 300 11.52 -13.85 4.98
CA LEU A 300 11.04 -12.48 5.19
C LEU A 300 12.20 -11.55 5.59
N SER A 301 12.29 -10.38 4.95
CA SER A 301 13.14 -9.27 5.42
C SER A 301 12.48 -8.53 6.59
N GLU A 302 13.26 -7.72 7.30
CA GLU A 302 12.73 -6.81 8.34
C GLU A 302 11.78 -5.73 7.78
N LYS A 303 11.85 -5.46 6.46
CA LYS A 303 10.98 -4.49 5.78
C LYS A 303 9.66 -5.12 5.31
N GLY A 304 9.44 -6.41 5.57
CA GLY A 304 8.24 -7.13 5.14
C GLY A 304 8.19 -7.46 3.66
N THR A 305 9.29 -7.21 2.92
CA THR A 305 9.54 -7.87 1.63
C THR A 305 9.99 -9.30 1.88
N PHE A 306 10.05 -10.12 0.84
CA PHE A 306 10.53 -11.48 0.97
C PHE A 306 11.38 -11.93 -0.22
N GLY A 307 12.28 -12.86 0.03
CA GLY A 307 12.95 -13.64 -1.00
C GLY A 307 12.35 -15.04 -1.10
N LEU A 308 12.50 -15.65 -2.27
CA LEU A 308 12.16 -17.06 -2.50
C LEU A 308 13.44 -17.87 -2.57
N LYS A 309 13.61 -18.82 -1.67
CA LYS A 309 14.80 -19.67 -1.59
C LYS A 309 14.48 -21.10 -2.02
N VAL A 310 15.27 -21.62 -2.95
CA VAL A 310 15.18 -22.99 -3.47
C VAL A 310 16.02 -23.95 -2.62
N ALA A 311 15.81 -25.26 -2.79
CA ALA A 311 16.37 -26.31 -1.96
C ALA A 311 17.91 -26.34 -1.96
N ASP A 312 18.54 -25.98 -3.09
CA ASP A 312 20.00 -25.90 -3.22
C ASP A 312 20.62 -24.68 -2.50
N GLY A 313 19.78 -23.82 -1.92
CA GLY A 313 20.18 -22.63 -1.18
C GLY A 313 20.15 -21.33 -1.97
N GLY A 314 19.94 -21.37 -3.29
CA GLY A 314 19.82 -20.19 -4.15
C GLY A 314 18.54 -19.38 -3.89
N TYR A 315 18.62 -18.07 -3.98
CA TYR A 315 17.47 -17.17 -3.96
C TYR A 315 17.06 -16.84 -5.38
N VAL A 316 15.77 -16.94 -5.71
CA VAL A 316 15.23 -16.55 -7.01
C VAL A 316 15.59 -15.08 -7.27
N ASN A 317 16.26 -14.82 -8.41
CA ASN A 317 16.66 -13.46 -8.75
C ASN A 317 15.46 -12.60 -9.18
N LYS A 318 15.68 -11.29 -9.33
CA LYS A 318 14.59 -10.31 -9.56
C LYS A 318 13.86 -10.49 -10.89
N LYS A 319 14.49 -11.17 -11.86
CA LYS A 319 13.92 -11.51 -13.17
C LYS A 319 13.22 -12.87 -13.19
N CYS A 320 13.27 -13.59 -12.07
CA CYS A 320 12.87 -14.99 -11.94
C CYS A 320 13.57 -15.93 -12.95
N SER A 321 14.72 -15.54 -13.49
CA SER A 321 15.42 -16.23 -14.58
C SER A 321 16.80 -16.73 -14.16
N GLY A 322 16.93 -17.13 -12.89
CA GLY A 322 18.18 -17.58 -12.28
C GLY A 322 18.16 -17.37 -10.77
N TYR A 323 19.29 -17.61 -10.11
CA TYR A 323 19.41 -17.58 -8.66
C TYR A 323 20.63 -16.79 -8.18
N ASP A 324 20.44 -16.05 -7.09
CA ASP A 324 21.46 -15.32 -6.34
C ASP A 324 21.77 -16.11 -5.05
N TYR A 325 23.04 -16.38 -4.74
CA TYR A 325 23.43 -17.13 -3.53
C TYR A 325 23.79 -16.23 -2.35
N LEU A 326 23.41 -14.95 -2.44
CA LEU A 326 23.58 -13.95 -1.37
C LEU A 326 22.33 -13.90 -0.50
N LYS A 327 22.44 -13.36 0.73
CA LYS A 327 21.30 -13.21 1.64
C LYS A 327 20.36 -12.07 1.18
N ILE A 328 19.13 -12.07 1.69
CA ILE A 328 18.07 -11.07 1.43
C ILE A 328 18.56 -9.65 1.67
N ASP A 329 19.14 -9.36 2.83
CA ASP A 329 19.66 -8.02 3.15
C ASP A 329 21.09 -7.78 2.61
N GLY A 330 21.56 -8.68 1.75
CA GLY A 330 22.92 -8.71 1.20
C GLY A 330 23.00 -8.85 -0.32
N LYS A 331 21.87 -8.72 -1.06
CA LYS A 331 21.67 -8.59 -2.53
C LYS A 331 20.73 -9.62 -3.19
N ALA A 332 20.05 -10.50 -2.45
CA ALA A 332 19.00 -11.33 -3.07
C ALA A 332 17.76 -10.50 -3.42
N ALA A 333 17.06 -10.90 -4.47
CA ALA A 333 15.89 -10.19 -4.97
C ALA A 333 14.74 -10.20 -3.97
N GLN A 334 14.04 -9.07 -3.94
CA GLN A 334 12.91 -8.85 -3.05
C GLN A 334 11.57 -8.85 -3.80
N PHE A 335 10.56 -9.41 -3.15
CA PHE A 335 9.18 -9.45 -3.58
C PHE A 335 8.27 -8.87 -2.49
N ARG A 336 7.06 -8.44 -2.86
CA ARG A 336 6.01 -8.09 -1.90
C ARG A 336 4.74 -8.84 -2.24
N ALA A 337 3.99 -9.23 -1.21
CA ALA A 337 2.73 -9.93 -1.35
C ALA A 337 1.58 -9.00 -0.94
N GLU A 338 0.51 -9.03 -1.71
CA GLU A 338 -0.77 -8.39 -1.39
C GLU A 338 -1.83 -9.48 -1.26
N ALA A 339 -2.31 -9.74 -0.04
CA ALA A 339 -3.37 -10.72 0.19
C ALA A 339 -4.72 -10.21 -0.33
N LEU A 340 -5.44 -11.08 -1.04
CA LEU A 340 -6.78 -10.85 -1.58
C LEU A 340 -7.87 -11.64 -0.83
N GLY A 341 -7.48 -12.49 0.11
CA GLY A 341 -8.37 -13.44 0.79
C GLY A 341 -8.27 -14.85 0.23
N ASN A 342 -8.66 -15.86 1.03
CA ASN A 342 -8.62 -17.27 0.64
C ASN A 342 -7.25 -17.73 0.12
N ARG A 343 -6.15 -17.25 0.75
CA ARG A 343 -4.76 -17.56 0.34
C ARG A 343 -4.40 -17.10 -1.08
N ARG A 344 -5.18 -16.19 -1.66
CA ARG A 344 -4.90 -15.57 -2.96
C ARG A 344 -4.01 -14.35 -2.75
N PHE A 345 -2.97 -14.23 -3.54
CA PHE A 345 -1.99 -13.16 -3.45
C PHE A 345 -1.66 -12.59 -4.82
N VAL A 346 -1.41 -11.29 -4.85
CA VAL A 346 -0.68 -10.63 -5.94
C VAL A 346 0.76 -10.44 -5.46
N ILE A 347 1.72 -10.67 -6.34
CA ILE A 347 3.15 -10.56 -6.00
C ILE A 347 3.78 -9.48 -6.86
N THR A 348 4.36 -8.45 -6.25
CA THR A 348 5.15 -7.43 -6.98
C THR A 348 6.64 -7.72 -6.86
N THR A 349 7.42 -7.28 -7.85
CA THR A 349 8.86 -7.58 -7.94
C THR A 349 9.71 -6.32 -7.82
N GLU A 350 10.84 -6.42 -7.11
CA GLU A 350 11.83 -5.34 -6.99
C GLU A 350 12.42 -4.94 -8.36
N GLU A 351 12.46 -5.83 -9.35
CA GLU A 351 12.93 -5.50 -10.71
C GLU A 351 12.20 -4.30 -11.30
N SER A 352 10.90 -4.22 -11.03
CA SER A 352 10.03 -3.14 -11.48
C SER A 352 9.96 -1.95 -10.51
N GLY A 353 10.76 -1.95 -9.44
CA GLY A 353 10.55 -1.07 -8.29
C GLY A 353 9.18 -1.29 -7.65
N TYR A 354 8.70 -2.54 -7.65
CA TYR A 354 7.37 -2.95 -7.18
C TYR A 354 6.18 -2.37 -7.97
N ALA A 355 6.40 -1.81 -9.16
CA ALA A 355 5.33 -1.27 -10.00
C ALA A 355 4.59 -2.33 -10.84
N LYS A 356 5.17 -3.53 -11.02
CA LYS A 356 4.58 -4.62 -11.81
C LYS A 356 4.39 -5.87 -10.96
N VAL A 357 3.41 -6.67 -11.39
CA VAL A 357 3.00 -7.91 -10.73
C VAL A 357 3.46 -9.13 -11.51
N LEU A 358 3.83 -10.19 -10.78
CA LEU A 358 4.21 -11.49 -11.30
C LEU A 358 3.00 -12.16 -11.95
N THR A 359 3.13 -12.53 -13.22
CA THR A 359 2.04 -13.04 -14.05
C THR A 359 2.42 -14.36 -14.70
N GLY A 360 1.60 -15.39 -14.50
CA GLY A 360 1.70 -16.67 -15.19
C GLY A 360 0.73 -16.70 -16.38
N LYS A 361 1.23 -16.65 -17.61
CA LYS A 361 0.40 -16.69 -18.83
C LYS A 361 1.03 -17.59 -19.89
N GLY A 362 0.26 -18.57 -20.38
CA GLY A 362 0.69 -19.47 -21.46
C GLY A 362 1.95 -20.27 -21.14
N GLY A 363 2.06 -20.80 -19.91
CA GLY A 363 3.24 -21.56 -19.45
C GLY A 363 4.50 -20.72 -19.27
N LYS A 364 4.39 -19.39 -19.27
CA LYS A 364 5.51 -18.45 -19.07
C LYS A 364 5.28 -17.58 -17.85
N LEU A 365 6.38 -17.29 -17.17
CA LEU A 365 6.43 -16.32 -16.07
C LEU A 365 6.88 -14.96 -16.61
N THR A 366 6.10 -13.92 -16.36
CA THR A 366 6.37 -12.55 -16.81
C THR A 366 5.97 -11.54 -15.74
N THR A 367 6.21 -10.25 -15.98
CA THR A 367 5.66 -9.16 -15.16
C THR A 367 4.80 -8.20 -15.99
N ALA A 368 3.71 -7.72 -15.42
CA ALA A 368 2.76 -6.82 -16.08
C ALA A 368 2.23 -5.75 -15.12
N ALA A 369 1.62 -4.68 -15.64
CA ALA A 369 0.87 -3.74 -14.82
C ALA A 369 -0.32 -4.47 -14.18
N TYR A 370 -0.68 -4.09 -12.96
CA TYR A 370 -1.79 -4.74 -12.24
C TYR A 370 -3.13 -4.43 -12.90
N GLU A 371 -3.89 -5.47 -13.19
CA GLU A 371 -5.29 -5.39 -13.64
C GLU A 371 -6.18 -6.11 -12.63
N PRO A 372 -7.22 -5.45 -12.08
CA PRO A 372 -8.19 -6.07 -11.19
C PRO A 372 -8.77 -7.37 -11.77
N GLN A 373 -9.02 -8.35 -10.89
CA GLN A 373 -9.63 -9.65 -11.23
C GLN A 373 -8.91 -10.49 -12.30
N ASN A 374 -7.72 -10.09 -12.77
CA ASN A 374 -6.97 -10.89 -13.73
C ASN A 374 -6.31 -12.10 -13.04
N GLY A 375 -6.93 -13.27 -13.16
CA GLY A 375 -6.45 -14.52 -12.55
C GLY A 375 -5.03 -14.94 -12.98
N ASN A 376 -4.49 -14.42 -14.09
CA ASN A 376 -3.10 -14.70 -14.47
C ASN A 376 -2.09 -14.02 -13.52
N MET A 377 -2.51 -12.98 -12.80
CA MET A 377 -1.70 -12.21 -11.85
C MET A 377 -1.88 -12.69 -10.39
N ILE A 378 -2.78 -13.65 -10.17
CA ILE A 378 -3.17 -14.12 -8.85
C ILE A 378 -2.56 -15.49 -8.59
N TRP A 379 -1.96 -15.62 -7.42
CA TRP A 379 -1.27 -16.83 -6.95
C TRP A 379 -1.94 -17.33 -5.68
N ILE A 380 -2.40 -18.58 -5.70
CA ILE A 380 -2.85 -19.30 -4.53
C ILE A 380 -1.61 -19.91 -3.87
N ILE A 381 -1.30 -19.47 -2.64
CA ILE A 381 -0.09 -19.87 -1.92
C ILE A 381 -0.47 -20.82 -0.79
N ASN A 382 0.08 -22.05 -0.78
CA ASN A 382 -0.26 -23.11 0.17
C ASN A 382 0.94 -23.76 0.83
#